data_AF-A0A5N6XQP4-F1
#
_entry.id   AF-A0A5N6XQP4-F1
#
_cell.length_a   1.000
_cell.length_b   1.000
_cell.length_c   1.000
_cell.angle_alpha   90.00
_cell.angle_beta   90.00
_cell.angle_gamma   90.00
#
_symmetry.space_group_name_H-M   'P 1'
#
loop_
_entity.id
_entity.type
_entity.pdbx_description
1 polymer ?
#
loop_
_entity_poly.entity_id
_entity_poly.type
_entity_poly.pdbx_seq_one_letter_code
_entity_poly.pdbx_strand_id
1 'polypeptide(L)'
;MPIDILPKVLFFDVFGTVVEWCPSVTRELKDAAERALHDPRKPIPPDERARVSQMTFTDWLSIAEDWRQSYGQFTAKFDPSQGFISVDQHHFTALSELLQERKIENLFTDSERWDLSLCWHRLSPWPDSVRGLELLSRRFRTCTLSNGNVSLLEDLRRYGSLPFTDIASAENFGAYKPSPQVYRGAAARFDVDPSHCALVAAHLSDLKAAKAQGFQTIYVARSKEETENIAQAKQEGNTKSTVTLTLMDTFGVKLRSFARSCPGLEEIIQLVVLDPELGPDGWFFSGRWGSAEKDPLYGFTQLRQFYFKANPAYEGRYTIPVLWDKKKGTIVNNESSEIIRMFYTEFDHLLPDELREINRPGGGFYPQPLRKDIDEMNDWVYHQINNGVYKTGFATTQEAYKENIYPLFEALDRIENHLAQPGHQPYLFGENITEADIRLYTTIARFDVAYYLIFKCNLKMIRHDYPRIHDWYRRLYFDESKRTRGGAFKKTTYFDIYKFGYLKAIGKRTGSSQLIIPAGPSPDILPLEDQ
;
A
#
# COMPACT_ATOMS: atom_id res chain seq x y z
N MET A 1 31.22 -10.44 -4.52
CA MET A 1 30.53 -9.14 -4.66
C MET A 1 31.34 -8.12 -3.89
N PRO A 2 31.62 -6.91 -4.43
CA PRO A 2 32.28 -5.89 -3.63
C PRO A 2 31.40 -5.57 -2.43
N ILE A 3 32.01 -5.43 -1.25
CA ILE A 3 31.31 -5.03 -0.03
C ILE A 3 30.57 -3.72 -0.35
N ASP A 4 29.24 -3.71 -0.25
CA ASP A 4 28.43 -2.49 -0.40
C ASP A 4 28.91 -1.47 0.63
N ILE A 5 29.64 -0.45 0.17
CA ILE A 5 30.12 0.62 1.04
C ILE A 5 28.88 1.38 1.54
N LEU A 6 28.68 1.40 2.86
CA LEU A 6 27.58 2.16 3.45
C LEU A 6 27.82 3.67 3.25
N PRO A 7 26.78 4.45 2.90
CA PRO A 7 26.92 5.90 2.80
C PRO A 7 27.24 6.50 4.17
N LYS A 8 28.07 7.55 4.18
CA LYS A 8 28.38 8.37 5.36
C LYS A 8 27.34 9.48 5.56
N VAL A 9 26.79 10.01 4.47
CA VAL A 9 25.79 11.09 4.48
C VAL A 9 24.59 10.69 3.62
N LEU A 10 23.40 10.85 4.18
CA LEU A 10 22.13 10.72 3.48
C LEU A 10 21.60 12.12 3.18
N PHE A 11 21.54 12.47 1.90
CA PHE A 11 20.93 13.70 1.42
C PHE A 11 19.47 13.45 1.08
N PHE A 12 18.60 14.38 1.42
CA PHE A 12 17.16 14.28 1.16
C PHE A 12 16.71 15.42 0.27
N ASP A 13 16.16 15.06 -0.89
CA ASP A 13 15.18 15.96 -1.50
C ASP A 13 14.00 16.13 -0.53
N VAL A 14 13.50 17.36 -0.34
CA VAL A 14 12.58 17.65 0.77
C VAL A 14 11.13 17.72 0.29
N PHE A 15 10.84 18.56 -0.70
CA PHE A 15 9.49 18.73 -1.22
C PHE A 15 9.01 17.46 -1.91
N GLY A 16 7.79 17.01 -1.66
CA GLY A 16 7.23 15.79 -2.24
C GLY A 16 7.80 14.51 -1.61
N THR A 17 9.09 14.47 -1.29
CA THR A 17 9.75 13.32 -0.66
C THR A 17 9.50 13.23 0.85
N VAL A 18 9.74 14.32 1.58
CA VAL A 18 9.69 14.39 3.05
C VAL A 18 8.44 15.14 3.53
N VAL A 19 8.01 16.16 2.79
CA VAL A 19 6.81 16.96 3.09
C VAL A 19 5.80 16.95 1.94
N GLU A 20 4.52 16.98 2.28
CA GLU A 20 3.37 16.99 1.37
C GLU A 20 3.00 18.43 1.00
N TRP A 21 3.28 18.81 -0.25
CA TRP A 21 3.02 20.18 -0.73
C TRP A 21 1.58 20.37 -1.19
N CYS A 22 1.05 19.43 -1.98
CA CYS A 22 -0.24 19.53 -2.66
C CYS A 22 -1.42 19.89 -1.72
N PRO A 23 -1.73 19.12 -0.66
CA PRO A 23 -2.84 19.45 0.24
C PRO A 23 -2.55 20.65 1.16
N SER A 24 -1.28 20.98 1.39
CA SER A 24 -0.87 22.09 2.26
C SER A 24 -1.05 23.43 1.54
N VAL A 25 -0.47 23.57 0.35
CA VAL A 25 -0.55 24.79 -0.47
C VAL A 25 -1.99 25.05 -0.91
N THR A 26 -2.73 24.01 -1.30
CA THR A 26 -4.13 24.16 -1.74
C THR A 26 -5.02 24.73 -0.64
N ARG A 27 -4.87 24.24 0.60
CA ARG A 27 -5.61 24.77 1.76
C ARG A 27 -5.24 26.21 2.06
N GLU A 28 -3.95 26.54 2.08
CA GLU A 28 -3.50 27.91 2.35
C GLU A 28 -4.04 28.92 1.31
N LEU A 29 -4.02 28.56 0.02
CA LEU A 29 -4.62 29.39 -1.03
C LEU A 29 -6.12 29.60 -0.80
N LYS A 30 -6.85 28.51 -0.56
CA LYS A 30 -8.30 28.55 -0.32
C LYS A 30 -8.64 29.37 0.93
N ASP A 31 -7.97 29.11 2.05
CA ASP A 31 -8.23 29.76 3.33
C ASP A 31 -7.84 31.25 3.29
N ALA A 32 -6.77 31.60 2.58
CA ALA A 32 -6.42 33.00 2.29
C ALA A 32 -7.51 33.69 1.46
N ALA A 33 -8.03 33.03 0.43
CA ALA A 33 -9.11 33.56 -0.39
C ALA A 33 -10.41 33.74 0.40
N GLU A 34 -10.76 32.77 1.26
CA GLU A 34 -11.91 32.88 2.15
C GLU A 34 -11.76 34.05 3.12
N ARG A 35 -10.60 34.21 3.76
CA ARG A 35 -10.32 35.38 4.62
C ARG A 35 -10.47 36.69 3.85
N ALA A 36 -9.95 36.76 2.62
CA ALA A 36 -10.06 37.93 1.76
C ALA A 36 -11.52 38.27 1.39
N LEU A 37 -12.34 37.25 1.10
CA LEU A 37 -13.76 37.42 0.81
C LEU A 37 -14.56 37.91 2.04
N HIS A 38 -14.19 37.49 3.24
CA HIS A 38 -14.89 37.88 4.47
C HIS A 38 -14.46 39.25 5.03
N ASP A 39 -13.37 39.87 4.54
CA ASP A 39 -13.00 41.22 4.97
C ASP A 39 -13.80 42.28 4.19
N PRO A 40 -14.73 43.02 4.85
CA PRO A 40 -15.55 44.03 4.19
C PRO A 40 -14.75 45.27 3.74
N ARG A 41 -13.51 45.44 4.22
CA ARG A 41 -12.64 46.55 3.84
C ARG A 41 -11.83 46.25 2.59
N LYS A 42 -11.87 45.01 2.08
CA LYS A 42 -11.06 44.59 0.93
C LYS A 42 -11.75 44.99 -0.38
N PRO A 43 -11.13 45.86 -1.21
CA PRO A 43 -11.73 46.38 -2.43
C PRO A 43 -11.62 45.36 -3.58
N ILE A 44 -12.27 44.20 -3.43
CA ILE A 44 -12.32 43.16 -4.46
C ILE A 44 -13.42 43.51 -5.47
N PRO A 45 -13.12 43.62 -6.79
CA PRO A 45 -14.12 43.87 -7.81
C PRO A 45 -15.29 42.86 -7.75
N PRO A 46 -16.55 43.27 -7.94
CA PRO A 46 -17.71 42.37 -7.81
C PRO A 46 -17.62 41.10 -8.65
N ASP A 47 -17.11 41.19 -9.87
CA ASP A 47 -16.97 40.04 -10.78
C ASP A 47 -15.88 39.05 -10.31
N GLU A 48 -14.78 39.55 -9.74
CA GLU A 48 -13.74 38.71 -9.11
C GLU A 48 -14.31 38.04 -7.87
N ARG A 49 -14.99 38.81 -7.01
CA ARG A 49 -15.62 38.30 -5.79
C ARG A 49 -16.61 37.18 -6.09
N ALA A 50 -17.45 37.34 -7.12
CA ALA A 50 -18.39 36.32 -7.56
C ALA A 50 -17.67 35.05 -8.03
N ARG A 51 -16.59 35.20 -8.80
CA ARG A 51 -15.80 34.07 -9.31
C ARG A 51 -15.09 33.29 -8.22
N VAL A 52 -14.37 33.99 -7.33
CA VAL A 52 -13.65 33.38 -6.20
C VAL A 52 -14.64 32.65 -5.28
N SER A 53 -15.84 33.22 -5.07
CA SER A 53 -16.89 32.59 -4.25
C SER A 53 -17.46 31.30 -4.86
N GLN A 54 -17.28 31.07 -6.16
CA GLN A 54 -17.71 29.86 -6.86
C GLN A 54 -16.59 28.83 -7.00
N MET A 55 -15.34 29.20 -6.69
CA MET A 55 -14.20 28.28 -6.79
C MET A 55 -14.31 27.16 -5.77
N THR A 56 -14.14 25.93 -6.24
CA THR A 56 -14.10 24.72 -5.44
C THR A 56 -12.67 24.41 -4.99
N PHE A 57 -12.52 23.43 -4.10
CA PHE A 57 -11.20 22.92 -3.72
C PHE A 57 -10.37 22.46 -4.93
N THR A 58 -11.03 21.89 -5.96
CA THR A 58 -10.37 21.43 -7.19
C THR A 58 -9.79 22.60 -7.99
N ASP A 59 -10.45 23.76 -7.99
CA ASP A 59 -9.93 24.95 -8.68
C ASP A 59 -8.68 25.50 -7.99
N TRP A 60 -8.68 25.53 -6.65
CA TRP A 60 -7.51 25.90 -5.86
C TRP A 60 -6.36 24.90 -6.00
N LEU A 61 -6.69 23.61 -6.11
CA LEU A 61 -5.72 22.55 -6.38
C LEU A 61 -5.03 22.77 -7.72
N SER A 62 -5.78 23.08 -8.78
CA SER A 62 -5.20 23.40 -10.09
C SER A 62 -4.24 24.59 -10.04
N ILE A 63 -4.54 25.63 -9.25
CA ILE A 63 -3.61 26.76 -9.06
C ILE A 63 -2.33 26.30 -8.35
N ALA A 64 -2.43 25.46 -7.32
CA ALA A 64 -1.28 24.92 -6.62
C ALA A 64 -0.40 24.04 -7.53
N GLU A 65 -1.02 23.23 -8.40
CA GLU A 65 -0.33 22.38 -9.38
C GLU A 65 0.42 23.21 -10.44
N ASP A 66 -0.22 24.24 -11.00
CA ASP A 66 0.42 25.15 -11.96
C ASP A 66 1.56 25.93 -11.30
N TRP A 67 1.40 26.32 -10.04
CA TRP A 67 2.46 26.97 -9.26
C TRP A 67 3.66 26.04 -9.03
N ARG A 68 3.40 24.76 -8.76
CA ARG A 68 4.47 23.75 -8.68
C ARG A 68 5.15 23.52 -10.02
N GLN A 69 4.38 23.53 -11.12
CA GLN A 69 4.90 23.35 -12.47
C GLN A 69 5.79 24.52 -12.89
N SER A 70 5.42 25.77 -12.57
CA SER A 70 6.22 26.95 -12.90
C SER A 70 7.61 26.90 -12.25
N TYR A 71 7.69 26.39 -11.02
CA TYR A 71 8.95 26.13 -10.32
C TYR A 71 9.84 25.10 -11.06
N GLY A 72 9.25 24.04 -11.61
CA GLY A 72 9.98 23.07 -12.43
C GLY A 72 10.58 23.70 -13.69
N GLN A 73 9.82 24.59 -14.35
CA GLN A 73 10.30 25.32 -15.53
C GLN A 73 11.40 26.33 -15.18
N PHE A 74 11.24 27.05 -14.06
CA PHE A 74 12.21 28.02 -13.55
C PHE A 74 13.56 27.36 -13.28
N THR A 75 13.58 26.26 -12.52
CA THR A 75 14.83 25.56 -12.18
C THR A 75 15.50 24.94 -13.40
N ALA A 76 14.74 24.45 -14.38
CA ALA A 76 15.28 23.87 -15.62
C ALA A 76 15.91 24.92 -16.56
N LYS A 77 15.44 26.17 -16.52
CA LYS A 77 15.92 27.28 -17.37
C LYS A 77 16.95 28.18 -16.67
N PHE A 78 17.33 27.87 -15.42
CA PHE A 78 18.23 28.71 -14.65
C PHE A 78 19.60 28.86 -15.32
N ASP A 79 20.02 30.11 -15.49
CA ASP A 79 21.35 30.48 -15.95
C ASP A 79 22.14 31.11 -14.78
N PRO A 80 23.20 30.44 -14.28
CA PRO A 80 24.03 30.97 -13.20
C PRO A 80 24.66 32.34 -13.49
N SER A 81 24.77 32.74 -14.77
CA SER A 81 25.34 34.04 -15.16
C SER A 81 24.48 35.24 -14.78
N GLN A 82 23.17 35.02 -14.55
CA GLN A 82 22.19 36.07 -14.24
C GLN A 82 22.03 36.34 -12.73
N GLY A 83 22.82 35.65 -11.90
CA GLY A 83 22.68 35.70 -10.44
C GLY A 83 21.62 34.73 -9.92
N PHE A 84 21.75 34.31 -8.66
CA PHE A 84 20.83 33.38 -8.03
C PHE A 84 19.55 34.10 -7.58
N ILE A 85 18.39 33.58 -7.99
CA ILE A 85 17.07 34.10 -7.61
C ILE A 85 16.50 33.17 -6.53
N SER A 86 16.00 33.64 -5.38
CA SER A 86 15.42 32.69 -4.42
C SER A 86 14.18 31.98 -4.96
N VAL A 87 13.94 30.74 -4.52
CA VAL A 87 12.67 30.04 -4.75
C VAL A 87 11.50 30.83 -4.15
N ASP A 88 11.71 31.54 -3.04
CA ASP A 88 10.69 32.45 -2.47
C ASP A 88 10.35 33.60 -3.44
N GLN A 89 11.37 34.20 -4.05
CA GLN A 89 11.20 35.25 -5.06
C GLN A 89 10.49 34.72 -6.30
N HIS A 90 10.88 33.53 -6.79
CA HIS A 90 10.19 32.86 -7.88
C HIS A 90 8.73 32.58 -7.51
N HIS A 91 8.46 32.04 -6.33
CA HIS A 91 7.10 31.73 -5.89
C HIS A 91 6.23 32.98 -5.81
N PHE A 92 6.76 34.09 -5.31
CA PHE A 92 6.05 35.37 -5.29
C PHE A 92 5.70 35.87 -6.70
N THR A 93 6.67 35.87 -7.62
CA THR A 93 6.46 36.29 -9.02
C THR A 93 5.46 35.38 -9.72
N ALA A 94 5.64 34.05 -9.63
CA ALA A 94 4.75 33.08 -10.25
C ALA A 94 3.33 33.12 -9.69
N LEU A 95 3.16 33.34 -8.38
CA LEU A 95 1.82 33.51 -7.79
C LEU A 95 1.13 34.73 -8.39
N SER A 96 1.86 35.83 -8.57
CA SER A 96 1.31 37.05 -9.16
C SER A 96 0.82 36.83 -10.60
N GLU A 97 1.61 36.12 -11.41
CA GLU A 97 1.25 35.76 -12.79
C GLU A 97 0.03 34.83 -12.81
N LEU A 98 0.01 33.79 -11.97
CA LEU A 98 -1.10 32.84 -11.90
C LEU A 98 -2.41 33.51 -11.48
N LEU A 99 -2.38 34.41 -10.49
CA LEU A 99 -3.57 35.15 -10.08
C LEU A 99 -4.10 36.04 -11.21
N GLN A 100 -3.22 36.66 -12.00
CA GLN A 100 -3.59 37.44 -13.17
C GLN A 100 -4.19 36.58 -14.28
N GLU A 101 -3.61 35.41 -14.57
CA GLU A 101 -4.15 34.46 -15.55
C GLU A 101 -5.55 33.96 -15.16
N ARG A 102 -5.77 33.74 -13.86
CA ARG A 102 -7.07 33.37 -13.30
C ARG A 102 -8.03 34.57 -13.17
N LYS A 103 -7.54 35.79 -13.43
CA LYS A 103 -8.23 37.07 -13.29
C LYS A 103 -8.80 37.27 -11.88
N ILE A 104 -7.96 37.04 -10.88
CA ILE A 104 -8.21 37.22 -9.44
C ILE A 104 -7.03 37.96 -8.78
N GLU A 105 -6.31 38.78 -9.56
CA GLU A 105 -5.11 39.51 -9.13
C GLU A 105 -5.38 40.53 -8.03
N ASN A 106 -6.61 41.05 -7.91
CA ASN A 106 -6.98 42.02 -6.89
C ASN A 106 -7.40 41.36 -5.57
N LEU A 107 -7.33 40.03 -5.49
CA LEU A 107 -7.69 39.28 -4.28
C LEU A 107 -6.69 39.49 -3.13
N PHE A 108 -5.42 39.78 -3.44
CA PHE A 108 -4.34 39.92 -2.48
C PHE A 108 -3.46 41.13 -2.81
N THR A 109 -3.11 41.92 -1.79
CA THR A 109 -2.07 42.95 -1.89
C THR A 109 -0.68 42.32 -2.07
N ASP A 110 0.33 43.12 -2.47
CA ASP A 110 1.71 42.64 -2.59
C ASP A 110 2.24 42.00 -1.30
N SER A 111 1.93 42.60 -0.14
CA SER A 111 2.31 42.05 1.16
C SER A 111 1.64 40.70 1.41
N GLU A 112 0.34 40.58 1.14
CA GLU A 112 -0.39 39.32 1.32
C GLU A 112 0.08 38.24 0.34
N ARG A 113 0.42 38.61 -0.90
CA ARG A 113 1.00 37.70 -1.89
C ARG A 113 2.37 37.18 -1.46
N TRP A 114 3.20 38.05 -0.86
CA TRP A 114 4.47 37.64 -0.27
C TRP A 114 4.25 36.70 0.91
N ASP A 115 3.37 37.04 1.85
CA ASP A 115 3.07 36.15 2.98
C ASP A 115 2.51 34.79 2.54
N LEU A 116 1.71 34.78 1.46
CA LEU A 116 1.15 33.58 0.86
C LEU A 116 2.22 32.76 0.12
N SER A 117 3.22 33.39 -0.52
CA SER A 117 4.36 32.67 -1.11
C SER A 117 5.17 31.93 -0.05
N LEU A 118 5.19 32.44 1.19
CA LEU A 118 5.83 31.75 2.32
C LEU A 118 5.01 30.56 2.86
N CYS A 119 3.85 30.20 2.29
CA CYS A 119 3.14 28.97 2.68
C CYS A 119 3.99 27.71 2.43
N TRP A 120 4.92 27.75 1.46
CA TRP A 120 5.87 26.69 1.16
C TRP A 120 6.88 26.42 2.29
N HIS A 121 6.96 27.30 3.30
CA HIS A 121 7.75 27.12 4.52
C HIS A 121 7.02 26.27 5.58
N ARG A 122 5.72 25.99 5.40
CA ARG A 122 4.84 25.35 6.39
C ARG A 122 4.10 24.16 5.80
N LEU A 123 4.85 23.22 5.24
CA LEU A 123 4.30 22.00 4.65
C LEU A 123 4.29 20.85 5.68
N SER A 124 3.18 20.13 5.75
CA SER A 124 3.09 18.97 6.63
C SER A 124 4.05 17.85 6.18
N PRO A 125 4.79 17.21 7.10
CA PRO A 125 5.55 16.01 6.77
C PRO A 125 4.63 14.84 6.44
N TRP A 126 5.09 13.94 5.56
CA TRP A 126 4.43 12.64 5.42
C TRP A 126 4.43 11.88 6.76
N PRO A 127 3.44 11.00 7.04
CA PRO A 127 3.29 10.33 8.33
C PRO A 127 4.52 9.54 8.81
N ASP A 128 5.33 9.04 7.88
CA ASP A 128 6.54 8.27 8.12
C ASP A 128 7.83 9.12 8.20
N SER A 129 7.82 10.36 7.68
CA SER A 129 9.03 11.17 7.50
C SER A 129 9.76 11.48 8.80
N VAL A 130 9.05 11.95 9.83
CA VAL A 130 9.66 12.32 11.12
C VAL A 130 10.34 11.12 11.74
N ARG A 131 9.60 10.01 11.90
CA ARG A 131 10.11 8.78 12.50
C ARG A 131 11.24 8.16 11.67
N GLY A 132 11.11 8.14 10.35
CA GLY A 132 12.14 7.64 9.44
C GLY A 132 13.45 8.42 9.59
N LEU A 133 13.37 9.75 9.62
CA LEU A 133 14.53 10.62 9.85
C LEU A 133 15.13 10.41 11.24
N GLU A 134 14.33 10.28 12.31
CA GLU A 134 14.85 9.98 13.66
C GLU A 134 15.70 8.72 13.68
N LEU A 135 15.22 7.65 13.03
CA LEU A 135 15.90 6.37 12.98
C LEU A 135 17.17 6.44 12.13
N LEU A 136 17.12 7.13 10.99
CA LEU A 136 18.27 7.29 10.11
C LEU A 136 19.36 8.18 10.72
N SER A 137 18.97 9.28 11.36
CA SER A 137 19.88 10.22 12.03
C SER A 137 20.68 9.59 13.18
N ARG A 138 20.23 8.45 13.73
CA ARG A 138 21.00 7.68 14.73
C ARG A 138 22.24 6.99 14.15
N ARG A 139 22.24 6.72 12.84
CA ARG A 139 23.28 5.91 12.18
C ARG A 139 24.02 6.66 11.08
N PHE A 140 23.37 7.62 10.45
CA PHE A 140 23.89 8.39 9.34
C PHE A 140 23.79 9.89 9.64
N ARG A 141 24.68 10.68 9.05
CA ARG A 141 24.46 12.11 8.96
C ARG A 141 23.34 12.36 7.95
N THR A 142 22.26 13.01 8.36
CA THR A 142 21.11 13.29 7.50
C THR A 142 21.07 14.78 7.15
N CYS A 143 21.06 15.09 5.86
CA CYS A 143 21.14 16.45 5.38
C CYS A 143 20.05 16.71 4.34
N THR A 144 19.43 17.89 4.37
CA THR A 144 18.61 18.31 3.23
C THR A 144 19.49 18.51 2.00
N LEU A 145 18.95 18.27 0.81
CA LEU A 145 19.52 18.68 -0.47
C LEU A 145 18.38 19.00 -1.44
N SER A 146 17.79 20.17 -1.21
CA SER A 146 16.63 20.65 -1.94
C SER A 146 16.92 22.01 -2.57
N ASN A 147 16.19 22.33 -3.63
CA ASN A 147 16.33 23.59 -4.38
C ASN A 147 15.78 24.81 -3.63
N GLY A 148 14.93 24.60 -2.61
CA GLY A 148 14.41 25.68 -1.76
C GLY A 148 15.54 26.39 -0.99
N ASN A 149 15.35 27.67 -0.68
CA ASN A 149 16.32 28.51 0.04
C ASN A 149 16.63 27.99 1.44
N VAL A 150 17.74 28.45 2.02
CA VAL A 150 18.18 28.03 3.36
C VAL A 150 17.10 28.33 4.42
N SER A 151 16.55 29.55 4.42
CA SER A 151 15.46 29.97 5.33
C SER A 151 14.24 29.05 5.22
N LEU A 152 13.82 28.75 3.99
CA LEU A 152 12.71 27.85 3.72
C LEU A 152 12.94 26.48 4.34
N LEU A 153 14.10 25.87 4.09
CA LEU A 153 14.41 24.53 4.62
C LEU A 153 14.53 24.53 6.15
N GLU A 154 15.03 25.61 6.75
CA GLU A 154 15.03 25.79 8.21
C GLU A 154 13.61 25.86 8.78
N ASP A 155 12.72 26.61 8.14
CA ASP A 155 11.34 26.75 8.59
C ASP A 155 10.57 25.44 8.45
N LEU A 156 10.74 24.71 7.33
CA LEU A 156 10.18 23.36 7.18
C LEU A 156 10.68 22.41 8.25
N ARG A 157 11.97 22.48 8.58
CA ARG A 157 12.56 21.66 9.65
C ARG A 157 11.90 21.97 11.00
N ARG A 158 11.71 23.25 11.33
CA ARG A 158 11.08 23.69 12.59
C ARG A 158 9.59 23.32 12.62
N TYR A 159 8.85 23.65 11.57
CA TYR A 159 7.41 23.41 11.45
C TYR A 159 7.08 21.91 11.49
N GLY A 160 7.78 21.11 10.70
CA GLY A 160 7.56 19.66 10.62
C GLY A 160 8.27 18.85 11.71
N SER A 161 8.99 19.48 12.64
CA SER A 161 9.85 18.82 13.63
C SER A 161 10.79 17.78 13.00
N LEU A 162 11.39 18.11 11.85
CA LEU A 162 12.20 17.19 11.06
C LEU A 162 13.60 17.05 11.70
N PRO A 163 14.01 15.85 12.14
CA PRO A 163 15.25 15.66 12.90
C PRO A 163 16.47 15.48 11.98
N PHE A 164 16.61 16.35 10.98
CA PHE A 164 17.82 16.46 10.17
C PHE A 164 19.01 16.89 11.04
N THR A 165 20.17 16.27 10.84
CA THR A 165 21.40 16.69 11.50
C THR A 165 21.95 17.97 10.89
N ASP A 166 21.77 18.15 9.58
CA ASP A 166 22.33 19.26 8.81
C ASP A 166 21.34 19.78 7.76
N ILE A 167 21.51 21.05 7.34
CA ILE A 167 20.75 21.65 6.24
C ILE A 167 21.72 22.07 5.13
N ALA A 168 21.49 21.56 3.93
CA ALA A 168 22.04 22.09 2.70
C ALA A 168 20.92 22.44 1.71
N SER A 169 21.05 23.60 1.12
CA SER A 169 20.19 24.13 0.06
C SER A 169 21.01 24.22 -1.23
N ALA A 170 20.34 24.07 -2.37
CA ALA A 170 20.95 24.36 -3.66
C ALA A 170 21.45 25.83 -3.76
N GLU A 171 20.83 26.75 -3.01
CA GLU A 171 21.29 28.14 -2.81
C GLU A 171 22.74 28.22 -2.31
N ASN A 172 23.16 27.32 -1.41
CA ASN A 172 24.54 27.29 -0.92
C ASN A 172 25.56 27.06 -2.04
N PHE A 173 25.11 26.53 -3.18
CA PHE A 173 25.95 26.21 -4.32
C PHE A 173 25.69 27.12 -5.52
N GLY A 174 24.76 28.09 -5.43
CA GLY A 174 24.42 29.00 -6.52
C GLY A 174 23.86 28.31 -7.77
N ALA A 175 23.21 27.16 -7.62
CA ALA A 175 22.64 26.38 -8.71
C ALA A 175 21.39 25.62 -8.25
N TYR A 176 20.63 25.02 -9.17
CA TYR A 176 19.52 24.11 -8.87
C TYR A 176 19.82 22.69 -9.35
N LYS A 177 19.30 21.69 -8.64
CA LYS A 177 19.16 20.34 -9.17
C LYS A 177 18.34 20.40 -10.48
N PRO A 178 18.75 19.64 -11.52
CA PRO A 178 19.73 18.55 -11.51
C PRO A 178 21.20 18.95 -11.78
N SER A 179 21.60 20.21 -11.60
CA SER A 179 22.99 20.63 -11.82
C SER A 179 24.01 19.79 -11.03
N PRO A 180 25.08 19.26 -11.67
CA PRO A 180 26.17 18.56 -11.00
C PRO A 180 26.80 19.35 -9.84
N GLN A 181 26.78 20.68 -9.92
CA GLN A 181 27.33 21.58 -8.91
C GLN A 181 26.67 21.40 -7.54
N VAL A 182 25.35 21.13 -7.52
CA VAL A 182 24.60 20.92 -6.28
C VAL A 182 25.05 19.63 -5.58
N TYR A 183 25.15 18.52 -6.33
CA TYR A 183 25.55 17.23 -5.77
C TYR A 183 27.03 17.21 -5.34
N ARG A 184 27.92 17.70 -6.20
CA ARG A 184 29.36 17.77 -5.89
C ARG A 184 29.64 18.73 -4.73
N GLY A 185 28.97 19.89 -4.73
CA GLY A 185 29.07 20.86 -3.63
C GLY A 185 28.58 20.30 -2.31
N ALA A 186 27.48 19.54 -2.32
CA ALA A 186 26.94 18.88 -1.13
C ALA A 186 27.91 17.84 -0.56
N ALA A 187 28.51 17.00 -1.42
CA ALA A 187 29.53 16.04 -0.99
C ALA A 187 30.80 16.74 -0.45
N ALA A 188 31.29 17.76 -1.16
CA ALA A 188 32.46 18.54 -0.77
C ALA A 188 32.28 19.26 0.57
N ARG A 189 31.07 19.74 0.88
CA ARG A 189 30.74 20.38 2.17
C ARG A 189 31.05 19.48 3.38
N PHE A 190 30.99 18.16 3.22
CA PHE A 190 31.28 17.20 4.28
C PHE A 190 32.62 16.47 4.10
N ASP A 191 33.44 16.89 3.14
CA ASP A 191 34.72 16.26 2.80
C ASP A 191 34.57 14.74 2.54
N VAL A 192 33.51 14.38 1.82
CA VAL A 192 33.22 12.99 1.44
C VAL A 192 33.22 12.83 -0.06
N ASP A 193 33.78 11.71 -0.53
CA ASP A 193 33.65 11.31 -1.92
C ASP A 193 32.17 11.00 -2.25
N PRO A 194 31.66 11.39 -3.43
CA PRO A 194 30.27 11.13 -3.81
C PRO A 194 29.82 9.67 -3.68
N SER A 195 30.71 8.69 -3.83
CA SER A 195 30.40 7.25 -3.63
C SER A 195 29.98 6.90 -2.20
N HIS A 196 30.33 7.75 -1.24
CA HIS A 196 29.94 7.66 0.18
C HIS A 196 28.69 8.50 0.50
N CYS A 197 28.06 9.12 -0.50
CA CYS A 197 26.81 9.84 -0.34
C CYS A 197 25.65 9.00 -0.87
N ALA A 198 24.46 9.16 -0.30
CA ALA A 198 23.23 8.69 -0.94
C ALA A 198 22.21 9.82 -1.04
N LEU A 199 21.52 9.90 -2.18
CA LEU A 199 20.34 10.76 -2.31
C LEU A 199 19.07 9.94 -2.07
N VAL A 200 18.21 10.45 -1.19
CA VAL A 200 16.87 9.97 -0.90
C VAL A 200 15.88 10.93 -1.57
N ALA A 201 15.09 10.44 -2.54
CA ALA A 201 14.13 11.27 -3.25
C ALA A 201 12.93 10.45 -3.79
N ALA A 202 11.79 11.12 -3.91
CA ALA A 202 10.62 10.64 -4.65
C ALA A 202 10.68 10.97 -6.15
N HIS A 203 11.64 11.80 -6.57
CA HIS A 203 11.83 12.25 -7.95
C HIS A 203 13.00 11.50 -8.62
N LEU A 204 12.71 10.74 -9.67
CA LEU A 204 13.66 9.91 -10.40
C LEU A 204 14.69 10.73 -11.18
N SER A 205 14.32 11.90 -11.67
CA SER A 205 15.22 12.84 -12.34
C SER A 205 16.39 13.27 -11.43
N ASP A 206 16.09 13.57 -10.16
CA ASP A 206 17.08 13.90 -9.14
C ASP A 206 17.98 12.70 -8.82
N LEU A 207 17.40 11.51 -8.66
CA LEU A 207 18.19 10.28 -8.42
C LEU A 207 19.13 9.97 -9.59
N LYS A 208 18.66 10.10 -10.84
CA LYS A 208 19.48 9.94 -12.05
C LYS A 208 20.65 10.92 -12.06
N ALA A 209 20.39 12.19 -11.76
CA ALA A 209 21.42 13.22 -11.72
C ALA A 209 22.45 12.98 -10.61
N ALA A 210 22.01 12.60 -9.41
CA ALA A 210 22.89 12.27 -8.28
C ALA A 210 23.77 11.06 -8.59
N LYS A 211 23.19 10.00 -9.16
CA LYS A 211 23.93 8.80 -9.56
C LYS A 211 25.00 9.10 -10.61
N ALA A 212 24.70 9.99 -11.57
CA ALA A 212 25.69 10.46 -12.55
C ALA A 212 26.88 11.19 -11.90
N GLN A 213 26.73 11.69 -10.67
CA GLN A 213 27.81 12.26 -9.87
C GLN A 213 28.47 11.26 -8.90
N GLY A 214 28.07 9.99 -8.91
CA GLY A 214 28.62 8.93 -8.07
C GLY A 214 27.84 8.63 -6.80
N PHE A 215 26.72 9.32 -6.54
CA PHE A 215 25.90 9.05 -5.35
C PHE A 215 25.23 7.67 -5.46
N GLN A 216 25.03 7.04 -4.30
CA GLN A 216 24.03 6.00 -4.16
C GLN A 216 22.62 6.62 -4.20
N THR A 217 21.61 5.84 -4.57
CA THR A 217 20.24 6.35 -4.72
C THR A 217 19.22 5.50 -3.98
N ILE A 218 18.35 6.18 -3.24
CA ILE A 218 17.27 5.59 -2.45
C ILE A 218 15.98 6.25 -2.91
N TYR A 219 15.09 5.45 -3.50
CA TYR A 219 13.79 5.93 -3.94
C TYR A 219 12.76 5.75 -2.85
N VAL A 220 12.02 6.81 -2.55
CA VAL A 220 10.86 6.78 -1.64
C VAL A 220 9.61 6.98 -2.47
N ALA A 221 8.77 5.94 -2.55
CA ALA A 221 7.55 6.02 -3.34
C ALA A 221 6.54 6.94 -2.64
N ARG A 222 6.11 8.00 -3.33
CA ARG A 222 5.09 8.93 -2.86
C ARG A 222 3.97 9.01 -3.88
N SER A 223 2.74 8.80 -3.41
CA SER A 223 1.57 8.74 -4.29
C SER A 223 1.41 10.06 -5.04
N LYS A 224 1.33 10.01 -6.36
CA LYS A 224 1.15 11.16 -7.29
C LYS A 224 2.32 12.16 -7.38
N GLU A 225 3.46 11.92 -6.73
CA GLU A 225 4.65 12.79 -6.88
C GLU A 225 5.49 12.44 -8.12
N GLU A 226 5.59 11.16 -8.47
CA GLU A 226 6.37 10.72 -9.64
C GLU A 226 5.50 10.51 -10.87
N THR A 227 5.95 11.02 -12.01
CA THR A 227 5.30 10.89 -13.32
C THR A 227 6.08 9.99 -14.29
N GLU A 228 7.36 9.72 -14.01
CA GLU A 228 8.21 8.82 -14.78
C GLU A 228 7.93 7.33 -14.47
N ASN A 229 8.28 6.45 -15.43
CA ASN A 229 8.11 5.00 -15.28
C ASN A 229 9.14 4.40 -14.30
N ILE A 230 8.67 4.14 -13.07
CA ILE A 230 9.46 3.56 -11.98
C ILE A 230 10.07 2.19 -12.35
N ALA A 231 9.40 1.39 -13.17
CA ALA A 231 9.91 0.07 -13.57
C ALA A 231 11.13 0.19 -14.49
N GLN A 232 11.13 1.17 -15.40
CA GLN A 232 12.28 1.46 -16.26
C GLN A 232 13.47 2.00 -15.46
N ALA A 233 13.24 2.94 -14.54
CA ALA A 233 14.31 3.50 -13.70
C ALA A 233 14.97 2.44 -12.79
N LYS A 234 14.20 1.43 -12.37
CA LYS A 234 14.73 0.26 -11.64
C LYS A 234 15.65 -0.60 -12.51
N GLN A 235 15.31 -0.83 -13.78
CA GLN A 235 16.15 -1.60 -14.72
C GLN A 235 17.46 -0.88 -15.05
N GLU A 236 17.45 0.45 -15.10
CA GLU A 236 18.64 1.28 -15.26
C GLU A 236 19.52 1.34 -13.98
N GLY A 237 19.12 0.63 -12.92
CA GLY A 237 19.83 0.55 -11.64
C GLY A 237 19.80 1.86 -10.85
N ASN A 238 18.84 2.75 -11.10
CA ASN A 238 18.77 4.08 -10.47
C ASN A 238 18.14 4.06 -9.07
N THR A 239 17.82 2.88 -8.53
CA THR A 239 17.26 2.71 -7.18
C THR A 239 17.83 1.42 -6.55
N LYS A 240 18.25 1.44 -5.28
CA LYS A 240 18.59 0.21 -4.55
C LYS A 240 17.31 -0.60 -4.28
N SER A 241 17.36 -1.89 -4.62
CA SER A 241 16.21 -2.80 -4.55
C SER A 241 15.88 -3.15 -3.10
N THR A 242 14.75 -2.65 -2.58
CA THR A 242 13.99 -3.39 -1.57
C THR A 242 13.61 -4.72 -2.22
N VAL A 243 13.91 -5.85 -1.56
CA VAL A 243 13.40 -7.17 -1.99
C VAL A 243 11.89 -7.03 -2.14
N THR A 244 11.41 -6.92 -3.38
CA THR A 244 9.99 -6.66 -3.65
C THR A 244 9.46 -7.93 -4.27
N LEU A 245 8.98 -8.83 -3.41
CA LEU A 245 8.12 -9.89 -3.90
C LEU A 245 6.77 -9.27 -4.29
N THR A 246 6.13 -9.83 -5.30
CA THR A 246 4.71 -9.56 -5.57
C THR A 246 3.91 -10.79 -5.22
N LEU A 247 2.88 -10.61 -4.41
CA LEU A 247 1.87 -11.61 -4.21
C LEU A 247 0.70 -11.31 -5.15
N MET A 248 0.42 -12.23 -6.06
CA MET A 248 -0.79 -12.18 -6.90
C MET A 248 -1.84 -13.08 -6.29
N ASP A 249 -3.01 -12.51 -6.03
CA ASP A 249 -4.13 -13.24 -5.45
C ASP A 249 -5.45 -12.64 -5.96
N THR A 250 -6.51 -13.43 -5.91
CA THR A 250 -7.87 -12.90 -6.05
C THR A 250 -8.32 -12.36 -4.69
N PHE A 251 -9.61 -12.09 -4.50
CA PHE A 251 -10.18 -11.67 -3.21
C PHE A 251 -10.18 -12.80 -2.16
N GLY A 252 -9.36 -13.84 -2.36
CA GLY A 252 -9.02 -14.86 -1.38
C GLY A 252 -8.60 -14.22 -0.05
N VAL A 253 -9.28 -14.61 1.03
CA VAL A 253 -9.01 -14.03 2.36
C VAL A 253 -7.63 -14.47 2.86
N LYS A 254 -7.16 -15.69 2.52
CA LYS A 254 -6.04 -16.35 3.22
C LYS A 254 -4.79 -15.49 3.25
N LEU A 255 -4.39 -14.98 2.08
CA LEU A 255 -3.13 -14.27 1.96
C LEU A 255 -3.29 -12.76 2.01
N ARG A 256 -4.45 -12.21 1.63
CA ARG A 256 -4.76 -10.78 1.86
C ARG A 256 -4.89 -10.44 3.33
N SER A 257 -5.65 -11.25 4.07
CA SER A 257 -5.79 -11.18 5.53
C SER A 257 -4.54 -11.64 6.26
N PHE A 258 -3.47 -11.95 5.56
CA PHE A 258 -2.18 -12.25 6.17
C PHE A 258 -1.19 -11.13 5.90
N ALA A 259 -1.01 -10.77 4.61
CA ALA A 259 -0.14 -9.70 4.16
C ALA A 259 -0.47 -8.34 4.81
N ARG A 260 -1.75 -8.04 5.07
CA ARG A 260 -2.22 -6.80 5.71
C ARG A 260 -2.34 -6.84 7.25
N SER A 261 -2.13 -8.01 7.83
CA SER A 261 -2.84 -8.36 9.07
C SER A 261 -2.04 -9.13 10.09
N CYS A 262 -0.95 -9.77 9.69
CA CYS A 262 -0.26 -10.67 10.58
C CYS A 262 1.20 -10.27 10.79
N PRO A 263 2.05 -10.06 9.76
CA PRO A 263 3.45 -9.63 9.97
C PRO A 263 3.72 -8.14 9.74
N GLY A 264 2.88 -7.44 8.99
CA GLY A 264 3.19 -6.06 8.58
C GLY A 264 4.08 -5.97 7.35
N LEU A 265 3.78 -6.82 6.36
CA LEU A 265 4.55 -6.96 5.12
C LEU A 265 4.02 -6.06 4.00
N GLU A 266 3.07 -5.16 4.26
CA GLU A 266 2.45 -4.32 3.23
C GLU A 266 3.48 -3.49 2.47
N GLU A 267 4.53 -3.05 3.17
CA GLU A 267 5.65 -2.26 2.60
C GLU A 267 6.73 -3.13 1.94
N ILE A 268 6.72 -4.45 2.16
CA ILE A 268 7.73 -5.40 1.66
C ILE A 268 7.20 -6.19 0.46
N ILE A 269 5.95 -6.62 0.53
CA ILE A 269 5.30 -7.50 -0.45
C ILE A 269 4.15 -6.75 -1.11
N GLN A 270 4.33 -6.41 -2.38
CA GLN A 270 3.28 -5.78 -3.16
C GLN A 270 2.15 -6.80 -3.42
N LEU A 271 0.93 -6.47 -3.02
CA LEU A 271 -0.26 -7.23 -3.40
C LEU A 271 -0.79 -6.74 -4.76
N VAL A 272 -0.93 -7.65 -5.72
CA VAL A 272 -1.59 -7.38 -7.00
C VAL A 272 -2.84 -8.25 -7.10
N VAL A 273 -3.97 -7.60 -7.38
CA VAL A 273 -5.29 -8.21 -7.37
C VAL A 273 -5.71 -8.58 -8.79
N LEU A 274 -6.16 -9.83 -8.97
CA LEU A 274 -6.82 -10.30 -10.19
C LEU A 274 -8.35 -10.17 -10.11
N ASP A 275 -9.02 -10.25 -11.28
CA ASP A 275 -10.47 -10.30 -11.36
C ASP A 275 -11.02 -11.53 -10.61
N PRO A 276 -12.13 -11.42 -9.86
CA PRO A 276 -12.76 -12.56 -9.19
C PRO A 276 -13.40 -13.58 -10.14
N GLU A 277 -13.62 -13.22 -11.40
CA GLU A 277 -14.13 -14.10 -12.46
C GLU A 277 -13.00 -14.95 -13.05
N LEU A 278 -13.28 -16.24 -13.29
CA LEU A 278 -12.36 -17.13 -13.97
C LEU A 278 -12.66 -17.14 -15.48
N GLY A 279 -11.88 -16.37 -16.24
CA GLY A 279 -11.97 -16.25 -17.70
C GLY A 279 -11.69 -17.56 -18.46
N PRO A 280 -11.88 -17.61 -19.79
CA PRO A 280 -11.64 -18.80 -20.60
C PRO A 280 -10.20 -19.32 -20.47
N ASP A 281 -9.23 -18.41 -20.44
CA ASP A 281 -7.79 -18.71 -20.29
C ASP A 281 -7.29 -18.75 -18.83
N GLY A 282 -8.19 -18.73 -17.85
CA GLY A 282 -7.87 -18.68 -16.42
C GLY A 282 -8.01 -17.29 -15.81
N TRP A 283 -7.21 -17.01 -14.78
CA TRP A 283 -7.27 -15.73 -14.05
C TRP A 283 -6.69 -14.57 -14.87
N PHE A 284 -7.32 -13.40 -14.80
CA PHE A 284 -6.98 -12.24 -15.61
C PHE A 284 -7.08 -10.93 -14.84
N PHE A 285 -6.50 -9.87 -15.42
CA PHE A 285 -6.55 -8.49 -14.95
C PHE A 285 -7.62 -7.73 -15.75
N SER A 286 -8.45 -6.94 -15.07
CA SER A 286 -9.60 -6.29 -15.70
C SER A 286 -9.86 -4.83 -15.31
N GLY A 287 -9.18 -4.31 -14.28
CA GLY A 287 -9.50 -2.98 -13.72
C GLY A 287 -10.77 -2.94 -12.88
N ARG A 288 -11.56 -4.02 -12.84
CA ARG A 288 -12.85 -4.08 -12.11
C ARG A 288 -12.65 -4.63 -10.71
N TRP A 289 -13.56 -4.25 -9.80
CA TRP A 289 -13.61 -4.78 -8.43
C TRP A 289 -12.35 -4.52 -7.58
N GLY A 290 -11.40 -3.71 -8.06
CA GLY A 290 -10.08 -3.53 -7.44
C GLY A 290 -8.98 -4.41 -8.04
N SER A 291 -9.26 -5.17 -9.11
CA SER A 291 -8.25 -5.74 -10.00
C SER A 291 -7.43 -4.63 -10.65
N ALA A 292 -6.13 -4.89 -10.85
CA ALA A 292 -5.36 -4.06 -11.78
C ALA A 292 -5.92 -4.23 -13.21
N GLU A 293 -5.75 -3.23 -14.07
CA GLU A 293 -6.10 -3.32 -15.51
C GLU A 293 -5.17 -4.30 -16.25
N LYS A 294 -3.91 -4.30 -15.84
CA LYS A 294 -2.82 -5.17 -16.28
C LYS A 294 -1.85 -5.30 -15.12
N ASP A 295 -0.98 -6.30 -15.16
CA ASP A 295 0.07 -6.41 -14.17
C ASP A 295 0.97 -5.14 -14.22
N PRO A 296 1.55 -4.71 -13.08
CA PRO A 296 2.40 -3.52 -13.02
C PRO A 296 3.88 -3.75 -13.41
N LEU A 297 4.29 -4.97 -13.74
CA LEU A 297 5.68 -5.37 -13.96
C LEU A 297 6.04 -5.51 -15.45
N TYR A 298 5.16 -6.18 -16.20
CA TYR A 298 5.31 -6.60 -17.59
C TYR A 298 4.10 -6.19 -18.44
N GLY A 299 3.01 -5.72 -17.81
CA GLY A 299 1.78 -5.35 -18.51
C GLY A 299 0.97 -6.55 -18.99
N PHE A 300 1.16 -7.73 -18.40
CA PHE A 300 0.35 -8.91 -18.73
C PHE A 300 -1.11 -8.70 -18.32
N THR A 301 -2.00 -9.29 -19.10
CA THR A 301 -3.45 -9.26 -18.86
C THR A 301 -3.96 -10.57 -18.28
N GLN A 302 -3.12 -11.63 -18.28
CA GLN A 302 -3.49 -12.97 -17.82
C GLN A 302 -2.42 -13.58 -16.90
N LEU A 303 -2.84 -14.29 -15.85
CA LEU A 303 -1.93 -14.93 -14.89
C LEU A 303 -1.04 -15.97 -15.55
N ARG A 304 -1.54 -16.72 -16.54
CA ARG A 304 -0.75 -17.76 -17.25
C ARG A 304 0.53 -17.21 -17.87
N GLN A 305 0.57 -15.92 -18.21
CA GLN A 305 1.77 -15.28 -18.77
C GLN A 305 2.92 -15.27 -17.76
N PHE A 306 2.65 -15.21 -16.45
CA PHE A 306 3.66 -15.36 -15.40
C PHE A 306 4.22 -16.79 -15.34
N TYR A 307 3.35 -17.80 -15.46
CA TYR A 307 3.78 -19.20 -15.48
C TYR A 307 4.66 -19.50 -16.69
N PHE A 308 4.27 -19.05 -17.88
CA PHE A 308 5.10 -19.21 -19.08
C PHE A 308 6.39 -18.38 -19.05
N LYS A 309 6.37 -17.22 -18.37
CA LYS A 309 7.58 -16.43 -18.16
C LYS A 309 8.57 -17.16 -17.23
N ALA A 310 8.08 -17.81 -16.17
CA ALA A 310 8.92 -18.58 -15.26
C ALA A 310 9.39 -19.90 -15.89
N ASN A 311 8.53 -20.56 -16.67
CA ASN A 311 8.83 -21.79 -17.40
C ASN A 311 8.03 -21.82 -18.71
N PRO A 312 8.67 -21.61 -19.88
CA PRO A 312 7.99 -21.63 -21.18
C PRO A 312 7.31 -22.96 -21.52
N ALA A 313 7.74 -24.07 -20.90
CA ALA A 313 7.18 -25.42 -21.09
C ALA A 313 6.25 -25.84 -19.95
N TYR A 314 5.64 -24.89 -19.23
CA TYR A 314 4.73 -25.21 -18.12
C TYR A 314 3.41 -25.83 -18.61
N GLU A 315 3.08 -27.03 -18.12
CA GLU A 315 1.89 -27.81 -18.50
C GLU A 315 0.83 -27.92 -17.38
N GLY A 316 1.06 -27.25 -16.24
CA GLY A 316 0.19 -27.33 -15.07
C GLY A 316 -0.99 -26.35 -15.09
N ARG A 317 -1.73 -26.32 -13.97
CA ARG A 317 -2.78 -25.31 -13.74
C ARG A 317 -2.18 -23.97 -13.35
N TYR A 318 -2.80 -22.88 -13.80
CA TYR A 318 -2.41 -21.51 -13.41
C TYR A 318 -3.15 -21.12 -12.13
N THR A 319 -2.65 -21.59 -10.99
CA THR A 319 -3.30 -21.36 -9.69
C THR A 319 -2.91 -20.02 -9.08
N ILE A 320 -3.79 -19.52 -8.23
CA ILE A 320 -3.48 -18.49 -7.24
C ILE A 320 -3.41 -19.16 -5.85
N PRO A 321 -2.69 -18.56 -4.89
CA PRO A 321 -1.83 -17.38 -5.02
C PRO A 321 -0.57 -17.62 -5.88
N VAL A 322 0.13 -16.55 -6.27
CA VAL A 322 1.50 -16.61 -6.83
C VAL A 322 2.40 -15.63 -6.09
N LEU A 323 3.44 -16.14 -5.43
CA LEU A 323 4.54 -15.34 -4.90
C LEU A 323 5.62 -15.21 -5.98
N TRP A 324 5.80 -14.01 -6.50
CA TRP A 324 6.68 -13.68 -7.61
C TRP A 324 7.93 -12.94 -7.14
N ASP A 325 9.11 -13.41 -7.59
CA ASP A 325 10.38 -12.70 -7.41
C ASP A 325 10.58 -11.71 -8.56
N LYS A 326 10.45 -10.41 -8.28
CA LYS A 326 10.69 -9.36 -9.28
C LYS A 326 12.13 -9.29 -9.78
N LYS A 327 13.10 -9.70 -8.95
CA LYS A 327 14.52 -9.62 -9.28
C LYS A 327 14.92 -10.73 -10.23
N LYS A 328 14.50 -11.97 -9.94
CA LYS A 328 14.77 -13.12 -10.81
C LYS A 328 13.75 -13.28 -11.94
N GLY A 329 12.60 -12.61 -11.84
CA GLY A 329 11.52 -12.72 -12.82
C GLY A 329 10.96 -14.14 -12.90
N THR A 330 10.74 -14.78 -11.75
CA THR A 330 10.22 -16.16 -11.66
C THR A 330 9.27 -16.34 -10.47
N ILE A 331 8.51 -17.43 -10.47
CA ILE A 331 7.65 -17.83 -9.36
C ILE A 331 8.53 -18.39 -8.24
N VAL A 332 8.40 -17.84 -7.03
CA VAL A 332 9.00 -18.38 -5.81
C VAL A 332 8.18 -19.58 -5.33
N ASN A 333 6.87 -19.37 -5.20
CA ASN A 333 5.95 -20.38 -4.68
C ASN A 333 4.50 -20.05 -5.10
N ASN A 334 3.66 -21.07 -5.29
CA ASN A 334 2.22 -20.92 -5.59
C ASN A 334 1.34 -21.79 -4.67
N GLU A 335 1.91 -22.32 -3.59
CA GLU A 335 1.23 -23.08 -2.54
C GLU A 335 0.97 -22.18 -1.33
N SER A 336 -0.32 -21.86 -1.11
CA SER A 336 -0.73 -20.89 -0.08
C SER A 336 -0.27 -21.24 1.33
N SER A 337 -0.21 -22.53 1.68
CA SER A 337 0.18 -23.01 3.01
C SER A 337 1.67 -22.83 3.29
N GLU A 338 2.50 -22.94 2.27
CA GLU A 338 3.94 -22.67 2.37
C GLU A 338 4.21 -21.16 2.37
N ILE A 339 3.50 -20.40 1.53
CA ILE A 339 3.66 -18.94 1.44
C ILE A 339 3.38 -18.26 2.79
N ILE A 340 2.28 -18.61 3.48
CA ILE A 340 2.00 -18.02 4.80
C ILE A 340 3.12 -18.32 5.79
N ARG A 341 3.76 -19.49 5.70
CA ARG A 341 4.89 -19.87 6.56
C ARG A 341 6.15 -19.09 6.25
N MET A 342 6.46 -18.88 4.97
CA MET A 342 7.53 -17.98 4.57
C MET A 342 7.32 -16.57 5.15
N PHE A 343 6.07 -16.11 5.18
CA PHE A 343 5.75 -14.79 5.69
C PHE A 343 5.86 -14.66 7.22
N TYR A 344 5.85 -15.76 7.98
CA TYR A 344 6.11 -15.74 9.42
C TYR A 344 7.57 -15.42 9.75
N THR A 345 8.52 -15.99 8.99
CA THR A 345 9.93 -16.03 9.42
C THR A 345 10.90 -15.34 8.47
N GLU A 346 10.70 -15.43 7.15
CA GLU A 346 11.72 -15.01 6.17
C GLU A 346 11.92 -13.49 6.14
N PHE A 347 10.91 -12.73 6.56
CA PHE A 347 10.94 -11.27 6.63
C PHE A 347 11.03 -10.73 8.06
N ASP A 348 11.08 -11.60 9.07
CA ASP A 348 10.92 -11.23 10.48
C ASP A 348 11.99 -10.22 10.93
N HIS A 349 13.22 -10.39 10.44
CA HIS A 349 14.33 -9.48 10.70
C HIS A 349 14.16 -8.07 10.11
N LEU A 350 13.29 -7.90 9.11
CA LEU A 350 12.97 -6.61 8.49
C LEU A 350 11.81 -5.88 9.19
N LEU A 351 11.08 -6.58 10.05
CA LEU A 351 9.94 -6.02 10.77
C LEU A 351 10.39 -5.29 12.05
N PRO A 352 9.66 -4.24 12.48
CA PRO A 352 9.79 -3.66 13.81
C PRO A 352 9.70 -4.76 14.88
N ASP A 353 10.43 -4.61 15.99
CA ASP A 353 10.51 -5.63 17.04
C ASP A 353 9.12 -6.10 17.52
N GLU A 354 8.17 -5.18 17.71
CA GLU A 354 6.79 -5.50 18.14
C GLU A 354 5.98 -6.31 17.11
N LEU A 355 6.41 -6.31 15.84
CA LEU A 355 5.81 -7.05 14.74
C LEU A 355 6.61 -8.31 14.40
N ARG A 356 7.59 -8.71 15.21
CA ARG A 356 8.26 -9.98 14.98
C ARG A 356 7.44 -11.14 15.51
N GLU A 357 7.49 -12.27 14.81
CA GLU A 357 6.71 -13.47 15.11
C GLU A 357 6.90 -13.93 16.55
N ILE A 358 8.15 -13.99 17.00
CA ILE A 358 8.49 -14.41 18.36
C ILE A 358 8.00 -13.43 19.44
N ASN A 359 7.79 -12.16 19.08
CA ASN A 359 7.36 -11.11 20.00
C ASN A 359 5.84 -10.94 20.03
N ARG A 360 5.10 -11.67 19.19
CA ARG A 360 3.64 -11.68 19.21
C ARG A 360 3.12 -12.43 20.46
N PRO A 361 1.92 -12.08 20.94
CA PRO A 361 1.23 -12.87 21.96
C PRO A 361 1.18 -14.35 21.59
N GLY A 362 1.48 -15.23 22.56
CA GLY A 362 1.51 -16.68 22.36
C GLY A 362 2.68 -17.22 21.54
N GLY A 363 3.66 -16.39 21.16
CA GLY A 363 4.80 -16.78 20.33
C GLY A 363 4.50 -16.79 18.82
N GLY A 364 3.46 -16.06 18.40
CA GLY A 364 3.09 -15.91 16.99
C GLY A 364 1.98 -16.83 16.52
N PHE A 365 1.84 -16.94 15.21
CA PHE A 365 0.84 -17.74 14.54
C PHE A 365 1.25 -19.22 14.43
N TYR A 366 2.55 -19.52 14.47
CA TYR A 366 3.07 -20.89 14.42
C TYR A 366 4.11 -21.20 15.53
N PRO A 367 3.69 -21.06 16.82
CA PRO A 367 4.60 -21.18 17.95
C PRO A 367 5.06 -22.62 18.18
N GLN A 368 6.33 -22.78 18.54
CA GLN A 368 6.99 -24.09 18.67
C GLN A 368 6.20 -25.13 19.51
N PRO A 369 5.62 -24.79 20.68
CA PRO A 369 4.90 -25.76 21.51
C PRO A 369 3.63 -26.33 20.85
N LEU A 370 3.00 -25.58 19.94
CA LEU A 370 1.71 -25.96 19.34
C LEU A 370 1.84 -26.52 17.92
N ARG A 371 3.04 -26.54 17.33
CA ARG A 371 3.23 -26.90 15.90
C ARG A 371 2.63 -28.24 15.54
N LYS A 372 2.85 -29.26 16.38
CA LYS A 372 2.34 -30.61 16.14
C LYS A 372 0.81 -30.61 16.04
N ASP A 373 0.14 -29.97 17.00
CA ASP A 373 -1.32 -29.96 17.07
C ASP A 373 -1.92 -29.08 15.96
N ILE A 374 -1.26 -27.96 15.64
CA ILE A 374 -1.59 -27.10 14.50
C ILE A 374 -1.47 -27.86 13.18
N ASP A 375 -0.37 -28.59 12.98
CA ASP A 375 -0.12 -29.37 11.77
C ASP A 375 -1.16 -30.48 11.59
N GLU A 376 -1.43 -31.22 12.67
CA GLU A 376 -2.46 -32.26 12.67
C GLU A 376 -3.84 -31.66 12.34
N MET A 377 -4.21 -30.54 12.98
CA MET A 377 -5.48 -29.87 12.70
C MET A 377 -5.57 -29.39 11.25
N ASN A 378 -4.51 -28.74 10.77
CA ASN A 378 -4.47 -28.14 9.44
C ASN A 378 -4.57 -29.16 8.31
N ASP A 379 -4.06 -30.37 8.52
CA ASP A 379 -4.14 -31.46 7.55
C ASP A 379 -5.60 -31.88 7.30
N TRP A 380 -6.32 -32.29 8.35
CA TRP A 380 -7.71 -32.74 8.19
C TRP A 380 -8.65 -31.57 7.88
N VAL A 381 -8.43 -30.37 8.44
CA VAL A 381 -9.19 -29.16 8.08
C VAL A 381 -9.00 -28.85 6.60
N TYR A 382 -7.79 -29.00 6.05
CA TYR A 382 -7.58 -28.79 4.62
C TYR A 382 -8.36 -29.82 3.78
N HIS A 383 -8.19 -31.11 4.07
CA HIS A 383 -8.75 -32.18 3.26
C HIS A 383 -10.28 -32.29 3.34
N GLN A 384 -10.86 -32.06 4.52
CA GLN A 384 -12.28 -32.25 4.81
C GLN A 384 -13.10 -30.94 4.79
N ILE A 385 -12.49 -29.79 5.10
CA ILE A 385 -13.21 -28.50 5.15
C ILE A 385 -12.78 -27.58 4.00
N ASN A 386 -11.52 -27.12 3.97
CA ASN A 386 -11.08 -26.10 3.01
C ASN A 386 -11.22 -26.58 1.56
N ASN A 387 -10.76 -27.79 1.27
CA ASN A 387 -10.92 -28.43 -0.04
C ASN A 387 -12.23 -29.21 -0.12
N GLY A 388 -12.78 -29.66 1.02
CA GLY A 388 -14.02 -30.43 1.08
C GLY A 388 -15.21 -29.68 0.47
N VAL A 389 -15.38 -28.38 0.77
CA VAL A 389 -16.43 -27.56 0.14
C VAL A 389 -16.32 -27.52 -1.39
N TYR A 390 -15.11 -27.49 -1.94
CA TYR A 390 -14.90 -27.53 -3.39
C TYR A 390 -15.21 -28.91 -3.94
N LYS A 391 -14.71 -29.99 -3.32
CA LYS A 391 -15.02 -31.36 -3.75
C LYS A 391 -16.54 -31.60 -3.79
N THR A 392 -17.26 -31.11 -2.79
CA THR A 392 -18.73 -31.13 -2.72
C THR A 392 -19.37 -30.30 -3.84
N GLY A 393 -19.01 -29.03 -3.96
CA GLY A 393 -19.64 -28.11 -4.94
C GLY A 393 -19.35 -28.46 -6.40
N PHE A 394 -18.24 -29.16 -6.63
CA PHE A 394 -17.77 -29.58 -7.94
C PHE A 394 -18.01 -31.06 -8.25
N ALA A 395 -18.68 -31.80 -7.38
CA ALA A 395 -19.09 -33.16 -7.67
C ALA A 395 -20.01 -33.19 -8.90
N THR A 396 -19.76 -34.12 -9.81
CA THR A 396 -20.57 -34.34 -11.02
C THR A 396 -21.51 -35.53 -10.91
N THR A 397 -21.39 -36.32 -9.84
CA THR A 397 -22.27 -37.46 -9.53
C THR A 397 -22.82 -37.32 -8.11
N GLN A 398 -23.96 -37.97 -7.86
CA GLN A 398 -24.62 -37.93 -6.56
C GLN A 398 -23.79 -38.64 -5.49
N GLU A 399 -23.08 -39.70 -5.88
CA GLU A 399 -22.18 -40.50 -5.05
C GLU A 399 -20.99 -39.65 -4.61
N ALA A 400 -20.28 -39.00 -5.55
CA ALA A 400 -19.16 -38.12 -5.24
C ALA A 400 -19.59 -36.93 -4.36
N TYR A 401 -20.81 -36.40 -4.55
CA TYR A 401 -21.36 -35.38 -3.66
C TYR A 401 -21.53 -35.93 -2.24
N LYS A 402 -22.15 -37.11 -2.09
CA LYS A 402 -22.37 -37.76 -0.78
C LYS A 402 -21.06 -38.10 -0.07
N GLU A 403 -20.06 -38.59 -0.79
CA GLU A 403 -18.73 -38.90 -0.27
C GLU A 403 -17.98 -37.67 0.29
N ASN A 404 -18.37 -36.45 -0.10
CA ASN A 404 -17.71 -35.22 0.37
C ASN A 404 -18.59 -34.39 1.32
N ILE A 405 -19.91 -34.37 1.14
CA ILE A 405 -20.82 -33.61 2.00
C ILE A 405 -20.83 -34.13 3.44
N TYR A 406 -20.90 -35.45 3.66
CA TYR A 406 -20.98 -35.98 5.02
C TYR A 406 -19.65 -35.78 5.78
N PRO A 407 -18.47 -36.12 5.24
CA PRO A 407 -17.21 -35.83 5.93
C PRO A 407 -16.95 -34.35 6.18
N LEU A 408 -17.44 -33.45 5.30
CA LEU A 408 -17.37 -32.01 5.53
C LEU A 408 -18.13 -31.62 6.81
N PHE A 409 -19.36 -32.11 6.98
CA PHE A 409 -20.17 -31.79 8.14
C PHE A 409 -19.68 -32.50 9.43
N GLU A 410 -19.16 -33.73 9.33
CA GLU A 410 -18.48 -34.39 10.45
C GLU A 410 -17.25 -33.59 10.91
N ALA A 411 -16.48 -33.02 9.98
CA ALA A 411 -15.34 -32.18 10.30
C ALA A 411 -15.75 -30.83 10.92
N LEU A 412 -16.86 -30.23 10.49
CA LEU A 412 -17.43 -29.04 11.14
C LEU A 412 -17.93 -29.36 12.55
N ASP A 413 -18.59 -30.50 12.75
CA ASP A 413 -18.99 -30.99 14.08
C ASP A 413 -17.76 -31.20 14.98
N ARG A 414 -16.64 -31.69 14.42
CA ARG A 414 -15.36 -31.81 15.14
C ARG A 414 -14.82 -30.45 15.57
N ILE A 415 -14.84 -29.41 14.71
CA ILE A 415 -14.42 -28.05 15.07
C ILE A 415 -15.33 -27.48 16.17
N GLU A 416 -16.64 -27.64 16.06
CA GLU A 416 -17.61 -27.15 17.05
C GLU A 416 -17.34 -27.76 18.43
N ASN A 417 -17.14 -29.08 18.48
CA ASN A 417 -16.79 -29.80 19.69
C ASN A 417 -15.42 -29.40 20.23
N HIS A 418 -14.45 -29.10 19.36
CA HIS A 418 -13.13 -28.62 19.72
C HIS A 418 -13.20 -27.26 20.41
N LEU A 419 -13.91 -26.30 19.82
CA LEU A 419 -14.15 -24.97 20.40
C LEU A 419 -15.00 -25.02 21.68
N ALA A 420 -15.69 -26.14 21.97
CA ALA A 420 -16.42 -26.33 23.22
C ALA A 420 -15.53 -26.77 24.39
N GLN A 421 -14.31 -27.27 24.13
CA GLN A 421 -13.41 -27.76 25.16
C GLN A 421 -12.79 -26.60 25.98
N PRO A 422 -12.54 -26.80 27.29
CA PRO A 422 -11.74 -25.87 28.09
C PRO A 422 -10.35 -25.67 27.46
N GLY A 423 -9.92 -24.41 27.33
CA GLY A 423 -8.61 -24.08 26.75
C GLY A 423 -8.60 -23.91 25.22
N HIS A 424 -9.73 -24.13 24.54
CA HIS A 424 -9.90 -23.92 23.10
C HIS A 424 -10.86 -22.76 22.80
N GLN A 425 -10.75 -21.70 23.60
CA GLN A 425 -11.45 -20.43 23.43
C GLN A 425 -10.55 -19.26 23.86
N PRO A 426 -10.73 -18.06 23.27
CA PRO A 426 -11.67 -17.76 22.19
C PRO A 426 -11.23 -18.24 20.80
N TYR A 427 -10.02 -18.78 20.64
CA TYR A 427 -9.47 -19.29 19.37
C TYR A 427 -9.14 -20.79 19.44
N LEU A 428 -8.83 -21.40 18.29
CA LEU A 428 -8.68 -22.85 18.16
C LEU A 428 -7.64 -23.46 19.12
N PHE A 429 -6.59 -22.71 19.48
CA PHE A 429 -5.57 -23.17 20.44
C PHE A 429 -5.46 -22.23 21.66
N GLY A 430 -6.58 -21.64 22.07
CA GLY A 430 -6.70 -20.86 23.31
C GLY A 430 -6.76 -19.35 23.07
N GLU A 431 -5.94 -18.60 23.80
CA GLU A 431 -6.03 -17.13 23.86
C GLU A 431 -5.45 -16.39 22.64
N ASN A 432 -4.63 -17.06 21.83
CA ASN A 432 -3.89 -16.46 20.74
C ASN A 432 -4.33 -17.02 19.38
N ILE A 433 -4.33 -16.15 18.36
CA ILE A 433 -4.64 -16.51 16.98
C ILE A 433 -3.46 -17.28 16.39
N THR A 434 -3.74 -18.44 15.80
CA THR A 434 -2.74 -19.29 15.13
C THR A 434 -2.98 -19.36 13.61
N GLU A 435 -2.04 -19.97 12.87
CA GLU A 435 -2.25 -20.23 11.44
C GLU A 435 -3.46 -21.14 11.19
N ALA A 436 -3.86 -21.98 12.16
CA ALA A 436 -5.06 -22.81 12.06
C ALA A 436 -6.32 -21.94 12.02
N ASP A 437 -6.40 -20.90 12.85
CA ASP A 437 -7.53 -19.97 12.87
C ASP A 437 -7.63 -19.24 11.52
N ILE A 438 -6.50 -18.75 11.02
CA ILE A 438 -6.42 -18.03 9.75
C ILE A 438 -6.88 -18.94 8.61
N ARG A 439 -6.39 -20.18 8.55
CA ARG A 439 -6.72 -21.14 7.50
C ARG A 439 -8.20 -21.51 7.52
N LEU A 440 -8.76 -21.77 8.71
CA LEU A 440 -10.18 -22.10 8.86
C LEU A 440 -11.09 -20.90 8.53
N TYR A 441 -10.74 -19.70 9.01
CA TYR A 441 -11.57 -18.49 8.91
C TYR A 441 -11.97 -18.22 7.47
N THR A 442 -11.04 -18.47 6.55
CA THR A 442 -11.26 -18.19 5.13
C THR A 442 -12.32 -19.05 4.48
N THR A 443 -12.53 -20.28 4.96
CA THR A 443 -13.63 -21.13 4.52
C THR A 443 -14.92 -20.72 5.21
N ILE A 444 -14.88 -20.49 6.53
CA ILE A 444 -16.08 -20.14 7.31
C ILE A 444 -16.69 -18.81 6.86
N ALA A 445 -15.87 -17.79 6.57
CA ALA A 445 -16.31 -16.49 6.06
C ALA A 445 -17.06 -16.56 4.71
N ARG A 446 -16.94 -17.67 3.99
CA ARG A 446 -17.61 -17.92 2.70
C ARG A 446 -18.75 -18.93 2.80
N PHE A 447 -18.87 -19.60 3.94
CA PHE A 447 -19.70 -20.78 4.06
C PHE A 447 -21.17 -20.44 3.83
N ASP A 448 -21.75 -19.60 4.68
CA ASP A 448 -23.17 -19.26 4.59
C ASP A 448 -23.51 -18.46 3.32
N VAL A 449 -22.63 -17.55 2.90
CA VAL A 449 -22.88 -16.63 1.78
C VAL A 449 -22.69 -17.26 0.40
N ALA A 450 -21.86 -18.30 0.29
CA ALA A 450 -21.54 -18.93 -0.98
C ALA A 450 -21.66 -20.44 -0.93
N TYR A 451 -20.90 -21.13 -0.07
CA TYR A 451 -20.82 -22.59 -0.13
C TYR A 451 -22.13 -23.29 0.19
N TYR A 452 -22.89 -22.78 1.14
CA TYR A 452 -24.17 -23.32 1.56
C TYR A 452 -25.11 -23.49 0.36
N LEU A 453 -25.33 -22.42 -0.42
CA LEU A 453 -26.26 -22.45 -1.55
C LEU A 453 -25.58 -22.88 -2.86
N ILE A 454 -24.46 -22.24 -3.23
CA ILE A 454 -23.83 -22.40 -4.55
C ILE A 454 -23.17 -23.78 -4.68
N PHE A 455 -22.44 -24.20 -3.63
CA PHE A 455 -21.80 -25.52 -3.56
C PHE A 455 -22.68 -26.59 -2.93
N LYS A 456 -23.94 -26.26 -2.59
CA LYS A 456 -24.90 -27.17 -1.96
C LYS A 456 -24.37 -27.75 -0.65
N CYS A 457 -23.53 -27.01 0.07
CA CYS A 457 -23.05 -27.43 1.40
C CYS A 457 -24.14 -27.13 2.45
N ASN A 458 -25.31 -27.75 2.33
CA ASN A 458 -26.55 -27.25 2.93
C ASN A 458 -27.20 -28.17 3.98
N LEU A 459 -26.43 -29.04 4.65
CA LEU A 459 -26.98 -29.82 5.76
C LEU A 459 -27.24 -28.95 7.01
N LYS A 460 -26.36 -27.97 7.26
CA LYS A 460 -26.39 -27.03 8.39
C LYS A 460 -25.77 -25.69 7.96
N MET A 461 -26.20 -24.58 8.56
CA MET A 461 -25.60 -23.24 8.41
C MET A 461 -24.71 -22.91 9.61
N ILE A 462 -23.62 -22.17 9.38
CA ILE A 462 -22.72 -21.74 10.48
C ILE A 462 -23.50 -20.89 11.49
N ARG A 463 -24.26 -19.89 11.01
CA ARG A 463 -24.96 -18.93 11.88
C ARG A 463 -26.07 -19.50 12.77
N HIS A 464 -26.56 -20.71 12.49
CA HIS A 464 -27.72 -21.29 13.19
C HIS A 464 -27.39 -22.59 13.92
N ASP A 465 -26.55 -23.44 13.33
CA ASP A 465 -26.33 -24.80 13.81
C ASP A 465 -24.99 -24.98 14.52
N TYR A 466 -24.09 -23.99 14.43
CA TYR A 466 -22.73 -24.04 14.99
C TYR A 466 -22.45 -22.82 15.88
N PRO A 467 -23.03 -22.73 17.09
CA PRO A 467 -22.92 -21.55 17.94
C PRO A 467 -21.47 -21.18 18.31
N ARG A 468 -20.57 -22.16 18.51
CA ARG A 468 -19.15 -21.88 18.84
C ARG A 468 -18.37 -21.41 17.63
N ILE A 469 -18.51 -22.06 16.47
CA ILE A 469 -17.89 -21.58 15.23
C ILE A 469 -18.42 -20.20 14.88
N HIS A 470 -19.72 -19.95 15.06
CA HIS A 470 -20.34 -18.66 14.77
C HIS A 470 -19.81 -17.55 15.70
N ASP A 471 -19.63 -17.80 17.00
CA ASP A 471 -18.99 -16.83 17.91
C ASP A 471 -17.53 -16.58 17.54
N TRP A 472 -16.75 -17.64 17.33
CA TRP A 472 -15.35 -17.56 16.90
C TRP A 472 -15.18 -16.75 15.61
N TYR A 473 -16.04 -17.01 14.62
CA TYR A 473 -16.02 -16.33 13.32
C TYR A 473 -16.35 -14.84 13.46
N ARG A 474 -17.43 -14.50 14.16
CA ARG A 474 -17.81 -13.10 14.40
C ARG A 474 -16.73 -12.36 15.19
N ARG A 475 -16.14 -13.01 16.20
CA ARG A 475 -15.05 -12.43 17.00
C ARG A 475 -13.85 -12.08 16.12
N LEU A 476 -13.39 -13.00 15.27
CA LEU A 476 -12.29 -12.70 14.33
C LEU A 476 -12.66 -11.59 13.34
N TYR A 477 -13.88 -11.63 12.79
CA TYR A 477 -14.34 -10.64 11.81
C TYR A 477 -14.42 -9.23 12.42
N PHE A 478 -15.10 -9.07 13.56
CA PHE A 478 -15.39 -7.76 14.15
C PHE A 478 -14.28 -7.21 15.07
N ASP A 479 -13.29 -8.01 15.45
CA ASP A 479 -12.14 -7.52 16.22
C ASP A 479 -11.33 -6.53 15.36
N GLU A 480 -11.40 -5.24 15.71
CA GLU A 480 -10.61 -4.16 15.12
C GLU A 480 -9.47 -3.69 16.04
N SER A 481 -9.09 -4.49 17.04
CA SER A 481 -8.02 -4.17 17.97
C SER A 481 -6.62 -4.33 17.33
N LYS A 482 -5.57 -4.02 18.10
CA LYS A 482 -4.18 -4.30 17.70
C LYS A 482 -3.93 -5.78 17.43
N ARG A 483 -4.66 -6.69 18.10
CA ARG A 483 -4.53 -8.15 17.92
C ARG A 483 -4.75 -8.57 16.47
N THR A 484 -5.68 -7.91 15.79
CA THR A 484 -6.03 -8.15 14.38
C THR A 484 -5.56 -7.00 13.49
N ARG A 485 -4.56 -6.22 13.92
CA ARG A 485 -4.03 -5.05 13.19
C ARG A 485 -5.13 -4.11 12.65
N GLY A 486 -6.09 -3.78 13.50
CA GLY A 486 -7.13 -2.83 13.12
C GLY A 486 -8.17 -3.43 12.17
N GLY A 487 -8.55 -4.69 12.33
CA GLY A 487 -9.66 -5.29 11.56
C GLY A 487 -9.24 -5.99 10.27
N ALA A 488 -8.03 -6.56 10.26
CA ALA A 488 -7.50 -7.47 9.25
C ALA A 488 -8.55 -8.32 8.51
N PHE A 489 -9.27 -9.13 9.28
CA PHE A 489 -10.21 -10.12 8.78
C PHE A 489 -11.38 -9.45 8.05
N LYS A 490 -12.00 -8.44 8.64
CA LYS A 490 -13.09 -7.66 8.02
C LYS A 490 -12.63 -6.88 6.79
N LYS A 491 -11.51 -6.16 6.86
CA LYS A 491 -10.97 -5.35 5.75
C LYS A 491 -10.61 -6.17 4.51
N THR A 492 -10.49 -7.48 4.65
CA THR A 492 -10.12 -8.41 3.56
C THR A 492 -11.24 -9.39 3.21
N THR A 493 -12.43 -9.22 3.77
CA THR A 493 -13.62 -10.01 3.51
C THR A 493 -14.59 -9.23 2.62
N TYR A 494 -14.88 -9.75 1.42
CA TYR A 494 -15.70 -9.09 0.40
C TYR A 494 -16.85 -10.01 -0.04
N PHE A 495 -17.98 -9.97 0.68
CA PHE A 495 -19.07 -10.92 0.49
C PHE A 495 -19.68 -10.88 -0.92
N ASP A 496 -19.93 -9.70 -1.48
CA ASP A 496 -20.46 -9.56 -2.84
C ASP A 496 -19.56 -10.22 -3.89
N ILE A 497 -18.25 -10.06 -3.72
CA ILE A 497 -17.26 -10.64 -4.63
C ILE A 497 -17.24 -12.17 -4.50
N TYR A 498 -17.46 -12.72 -3.30
CA TYR A 498 -17.54 -14.17 -3.10
C TYR A 498 -18.78 -14.73 -3.77
N LYS A 499 -19.94 -14.13 -3.52
CA LYS A 499 -21.19 -14.55 -4.16
C LYS A 499 -21.06 -14.53 -5.69
N PHE A 500 -20.51 -13.45 -6.25
CA PHE A 500 -20.27 -13.31 -7.69
C PHE A 500 -19.29 -14.37 -8.23
N GLY A 501 -18.09 -14.47 -7.64
CA GLY A 501 -17.01 -15.33 -8.14
C GLY A 501 -17.36 -16.81 -8.11
N TYR A 502 -17.96 -17.30 -7.01
CA TYR A 502 -18.35 -18.71 -6.90
C TYR A 502 -19.49 -19.08 -7.83
N LEU A 503 -20.47 -18.18 -8.00
CA LEU A 503 -21.57 -18.42 -8.91
C LEU A 503 -21.09 -18.49 -10.37
N LYS A 504 -20.20 -17.57 -10.77
CA LYS A 504 -19.54 -17.59 -12.08
C LYS A 504 -18.78 -18.89 -12.33
N ALA A 505 -18.03 -19.37 -11.32
CA ALA A 505 -17.28 -20.61 -11.43
C ALA A 505 -18.20 -21.83 -11.67
N ILE A 506 -19.34 -21.92 -10.97
CA ILE A 506 -20.32 -22.99 -11.20
C ILE A 506 -21.02 -22.84 -12.55
N GLY A 507 -21.48 -21.64 -12.90
CA GLY A 507 -22.16 -21.39 -14.17
C GLY A 507 -21.33 -21.77 -15.39
N LYS A 508 -20.03 -21.46 -15.38
CA LYS A 508 -19.09 -21.89 -16.42
C LYS A 508 -19.04 -23.41 -16.55
N ARG A 509 -19.06 -24.13 -15.43
CA ARG A 509 -19.00 -25.60 -15.42
C ARG A 509 -20.31 -26.26 -15.86
N THR A 510 -21.44 -25.64 -15.55
CA THR A 510 -22.77 -26.15 -15.92
C THR A 510 -23.26 -25.65 -17.28
N GLY A 511 -22.52 -24.73 -17.93
CA GLY A 511 -22.91 -24.11 -19.19
C GLY A 511 -24.04 -23.08 -19.05
N SER A 512 -24.37 -22.64 -17.83
CA SER A 512 -25.43 -21.66 -17.60
C SER A 512 -24.94 -20.23 -17.83
N SER A 513 -25.64 -19.50 -18.71
CA SER A 513 -25.40 -18.08 -18.98
C SER A 513 -26.17 -17.14 -18.05
N GLN A 514 -27.24 -17.63 -17.40
CA GLN A 514 -27.99 -16.88 -16.40
C GLN A 514 -27.49 -17.25 -15.00
N LEU A 515 -26.90 -16.26 -14.33
CA LEU A 515 -26.34 -16.40 -12.99
C LEU A 515 -26.90 -15.29 -12.11
N ILE A 516 -28.07 -15.58 -11.54
CA ILE A 516 -28.71 -14.73 -10.53
C ILE A 516 -27.92 -14.89 -9.24
N ILE A 517 -27.33 -13.79 -8.77
CA ILE A 517 -26.63 -13.76 -7.48
C ILE A 517 -27.70 -13.83 -6.38
N PRO A 518 -27.67 -14.87 -5.52
CA PRO A 518 -28.60 -14.95 -4.40
C PRO A 518 -28.44 -13.75 -3.47
N ALA A 519 -29.55 -13.10 -3.12
CA ALA A 519 -29.53 -11.98 -2.17
C ALA A 519 -29.12 -12.44 -0.77
N GLY A 520 -29.57 -13.63 -0.38
CA GLY A 520 -29.34 -14.20 0.95
C GLY A 520 -27.97 -14.87 1.12
N PRO A 521 -27.64 -15.23 2.35
CA PRO A 521 -28.37 -14.88 3.57
C PRO A 521 -28.13 -13.40 3.96
N SER A 522 -29.12 -12.77 4.60
CA SER A 522 -29.06 -11.35 5.02
C SER A 522 -29.21 -11.24 6.54
N PRO A 523 -28.33 -10.50 7.24
CA PRO A 523 -27.09 -9.91 6.72
C PRO A 523 -26.07 -10.98 6.33
N ASP A 524 -25.02 -10.60 5.58
CA ASP A 524 -23.96 -11.54 5.18
C ASP A 524 -23.26 -12.18 6.40
N ILE A 525 -23.07 -11.39 7.46
CA ILE A 525 -22.62 -11.82 8.78
C ILE A 525 -23.50 -11.17 9.85
N LEU A 526 -23.93 -11.93 10.85
CA LEU A 526 -24.69 -11.39 11.98
C LEU A 526 -23.77 -10.52 12.86
N PRO A 527 -24.26 -9.39 13.40
CA PRO A 527 -23.46 -8.59 14.32
C PRO A 527 -23.07 -9.36 15.58
N LEU A 528 -22.08 -8.87 16.32
CA LEU A 528 -21.92 -9.25 17.71
C LEU A 528 -23.18 -8.80 18.46
N GLU A 529 -23.75 -9.68 19.28
CA GLU A 529 -24.80 -9.26 20.21
C GLU A 529 -24.17 -8.26 21.18
N ASP A 530 -24.86 -7.15 21.47
CA ASP A 530 -24.43 -6.21 22.51
C ASP A 530 -24.32 -7.02 23.81
N GLN A 531 -23.09 -7.21 24.30
CA GLN A 531 -22.83 -7.86 25.59
C GLN A 531 -23.15 -6.93 26.75
#